data_AF-A0A1R1C3D9-F1
#
_entry.id   AF-A0A1R1C3D9-F1
#
_cell.length_a   1.000
_cell.length_b   1.000
_cell.length_c   1.000
_cell.angle_alpha   90.00
_cell.angle_beta   90.00
_cell.angle_gamma   90.00
#
_symmetry.space_group_name_H-M   'P 1'
#
loop_
_entity.id
_entity.type
_entity.pdbx_description
1 polymer ?
#
loop_
_entity_poly.entity_id
_entity_poly.type
_entity_poly.pdbx_seq_one_letter_code
_entity_poly.pdbx_strand_id
1 'polypeptide(L)'
;MEEKNKFHSWLTDNTKLSESTKVKYTAAINTISEGLKQYNLIESNLYYIKSSTELIAAQKQYFKINEFSNKDEKGNRMYSNAFKYFIEYRRDLEGNIKS
;
A
#
# COMPACT_ATOMS: atom_id res chain seq x y z
N MET A 1 9.99 5.96 8.28
CA MET A 1 9.30 5.36 9.46
C MET A 1 8.03 6.13 9.80
N GLU A 2 8.06 7.46 9.72
CA GLU A 2 6.90 8.33 10.01
C GLU A 2 5.63 8.01 9.19
N GLU A 3 5.73 7.93 7.86
CA GLU A 3 4.57 7.68 6.99
C GLU A 3 3.92 6.30 7.20
N LYS A 4 4.71 5.30 7.60
CA LYS A 4 4.20 3.98 7.97
C LYS A 4 3.31 4.07 9.21
N ASN A 5 3.75 4.80 10.22
CA ASN A 5 3.00 4.99 11.46
C ASN A 5 1.73 5.80 11.21
N LYS A 6 1.79 6.84 10.37
CA LYS A 6 0.59 7.60 9.97
C LYS A 6 -0.45 6.72 9.26
N PHE A 7 -0.01 5.84 8.36
CA PHE A 7 -0.92 4.88 7.73
C PHE A 7 -1.53 3.90 8.75
N HIS A 8 -0.74 3.42 9.71
CA HIS A 8 -1.24 2.58 10.80
C HIS A 8 -2.29 3.30 11.66
N SER A 9 -2.03 4.55 12.05
CA SER A 9 -2.98 5.40 12.77
C SER A 9 -4.25 5.60 11.95
N TRP A 10 -4.14 5.94 10.66
CA TRP A 10 -5.30 6.07 9.78
C TRP A 10 -6.13 4.79 9.70
N LEU A 11 -5.50 3.61 9.62
CA LEU A 11 -6.21 2.32 9.67
C LEU A 11 -6.93 2.12 11.00
N THR A 12 -6.37 2.62 12.11
CA THR A 12 -6.98 2.54 13.43
C THR A 12 -8.20 3.43 13.55
N ASP A 13 -8.14 4.63 13.00
CA ASP A 13 -9.20 5.63 13.13
C ASP A 13 -10.33 5.41 12.12
N ASN A 14 -10.04 4.83 10.96
CA ASN A 14 -10.98 4.77 9.82
C ASN A 14 -11.47 3.35 9.49
N THR A 15 -11.01 2.31 10.18
CA THR A 15 -11.41 0.93 9.87
C THR A 15 -11.68 0.10 11.13
N LYS A 16 -12.39 -1.03 10.96
CA LYS A 16 -12.63 -2.03 12.03
C LYS A 16 -11.66 -3.21 11.97
N LEU A 17 -10.52 -3.05 11.28
CA LEU A 17 -9.54 -4.12 11.11
C LEU A 17 -8.90 -4.49 12.45
N SER A 18 -8.55 -5.76 12.63
CA SER A 18 -7.78 -6.19 13.80
C SER A 18 -6.38 -5.57 13.79
N GLU A 19 -5.80 -5.36 14.97
CA GLU A 19 -4.43 -4.84 15.10
C GLU A 19 -3.42 -5.69 14.32
N SER A 20 -3.57 -7.02 14.37
CA SER A 20 -2.75 -7.95 13.59
C SER A 20 -2.85 -7.72 12.07
N THR A 21 -4.02 -7.33 11.56
CA THR A 21 -4.21 -7.01 10.14
C THR A 21 -3.58 -5.68 9.77
N LYS A 22 -3.71 -4.65 10.63
CA LYS A 22 -3.07 -3.34 10.42
C LYS A 22 -1.55 -3.47 10.35
N VAL A 23 -0.94 -4.21 11.27
CA VAL A 23 0.50 -4.51 11.26
C VAL A 23 0.89 -5.22 9.96
N LYS A 24 0.13 -6.26 9.56
CA LYS A 24 0.37 -6.98 8.30
C LYS A 24 0.29 -6.05 7.09
N TYR A 25 -0.69 -5.17 7.03
CA TYR A 25 -0.86 -4.25 5.89
C TYR A 25 0.29 -3.24 5.81
N THR A 26 0.70 -2.65 6.94
CA THR A 26 1.86 -1.75 6.95
C THR A 26 3.16 -2.45 6.57
N ALA A 27 3.33 -3.73 6.92
CA ALA A 27 4.46 -4.54 6.49
C ALA A 27 4.37 -4.87 4.98
N ALA A 28 3.17 -5.21 4.49
CA ALA A 28 2.94 -5.52 3.09
C ALA A 28 3.30 -4.35 2.17
N ILE A 29 3.04 -3.10 2.55
CA ILE A 29 3.46 -1.92 1.75
C ILE A 29 4.98 -1.88 1.57
N ASN A 30 5.77 -2.25 2.57
CA ASN A 30 7.23 -2.36 2.41
C ASN A 30 7.60 -3.48 1.45
N THR A 31 6.99 -4.67 1.59
CA THR A 31 7.26 -5.80 0.68
C THR A 31 6.92 -5.45 -0.76
N ILE A 32 5.79 -4.79 -0.99
CA ILE A 32 5.37 -4.35 -2.33
C ILE A 32 6.37 -3.32 -2.86
N SER A 33 6.81 -2.37 -2.03
CA SER A 33 7.80 -1.37 -2.40
C SER A 33 9.12 -2.01 -2.83
N GLU A 34 9.60 -3.02 -2.09
CA GLU A 34 10.80 -3.76 -2.49
C GLU A 34 10.61 -4.50 -3.81
N GLY A 35 9.45 -5.15 -4.01
CA GLY A 35 9.15 -5.83 -5.27
C GLY A 35 9.11 -4.86 -6.46
N LEU A 36 8.47 -3.70 -6.32
CA LEU A 36 8.44 -2.69 -7.39
C LEU A 36 9.84 -2.12 -7.69
N LYS A 37 10.66 -1.88 -6.67
CA LYS A 37 12.05 -1.42 -6.85
C LYS A 37 12.90 -2.46 -7.58
N GLN A 38 12.75 -3.75 -7.24
CA GLN A 38 13.48 -4.84 -7.91
C GLN A 38 13.20 -4.92 -9.41
N TYR A 39 12.00 -4.52 -9.83
CA TYR A 39 11.59 -4.47 -11.23
C TYR A 39 11.79 -3.07 -11.86
N ASN A 40 12.49 -2.15 -11.18
CA ASN A 40 12.72 -0.76 -11.60
C ASN A 40 11.44 0.01 -11.94
N LEU A 41 10.32 -0.30 -11.27
CA LEU A 41 9.02 0.33 -11.51
C LEU A 41 8.81 1.58 -10.65
N ILE A 42 9.52 1.67 -9.53
CA ILE A 42 9.57 2.85 -8.66
C ILE A 42 11.01 3.03 -8.16
N GLU A 43 11.39 4.27 -7.84
CA GLU A 43 12.73 4.60 -7.33
C GLU A 43 12.80 4.60 -5.79
N SER A 44 11.66 4.78 -5.12
CA SER A 44 11.58 4.91 -3.68
C SER A 44 10.43 4.07 -3.08
N ASN A 45 10.35 4.01 -1.75
CA ASN A 45 9.28 3.27 -1.09
C ASN A 45 7.91 3.93 -1.35
N LEU A 46 6.84 3.14 -1.51
CA LEU A 46 5.47 3.62 -1.74
C LEU A 46 5.00 4.62 -0.68
N TYR A 47 5.53 4.57 0.54
CA TYR A 47 5.29 5.57 1.58
C TYR A 47 5.71 6.99 1.21
N TYR A 48 6.54 7.20 0.18
CA TYR A 48 6.92 8.55 -0.27
C TYR A 48 6.10 9.05 -1.46
N ILE A 49 5.31 8.17 -2.09
CA ILE A 49 4.40 8.55 -3.17
C ILE A 49 3.16 9.20 -2.55
N LYS A 50 2.95 10.48 -2.87
CA LYS A 50 1.78 11.25 -2.41
C LYS A 50 0.57 11.11 -3.34
N SER A 51 0.83 10.88 -4.63
CA SER A 51 -0.20 10.78 -5.67
C SER A 51 -0.95 9.45 -5.58
N SER A 52 -2.25 9.47 -5.28
CA SER A 52 -3.09 8.27 -5.29
C SER A 52 -3.21 7.68 -6.69
N THR A 53 -3.14 8.51 -7.74
CA THR A 53 -3.16 8.06 -9.14
C THR A 53 -1.88 7.30 -9.50
N GLU A 54 -0.73 7.79 -9.04
CA GLU A 54 0.55 7.09 -9.21
C GLU A 54 0.56 5.75 -8.46
N LEU A 55 0.01 5.70 -7.25
CA LEU A 55 -0.14 4.44 -6.51
C LEU A 55 -1.06 3.43 -7.21
N ILE A 56 -2.14 3.89 -7.86
CA ILE A 56 -3.01 3.02 -8.67
C ILE A 56 -2.24 2.44 -9.86
N ALA A 57 -1.38 3.24 -10.51
CA ALA A 57 -0.53 2.75 -11.59
C ALA A 57 0.48 1.72 -11.08
N ALA A 58 1.15 1.99 -9.96
CA ALA A 58 2.09 1.08 -9.32
C ALA A 58 1.41 -0.23 -8.89
N GLN A 59 0.20 -0.17 -8.34
CA GLN A 59 -0.60 -1.36 -8.00
C GLN A 59 -0.87 -2.24 -9.23
N LYS A 60 -1.30 -1.63 -10.35
CA LYS A 60 -1.53 -2.36 -11.60
C LYS A 60 -0.26 -3.01 -12.14
N GLN A 61 0.89 -2.33 -12.05
CA GLN A 61 2.16 -2.89 -12.49
C GLN A 61 2.61 -4.05 -11.59
N TYR A 62 2.48 -3.90 -10.27
CA TYR A 62 2.84 -4.95 -9.30
C TYR A 62 2.09 -6.26 -9.58
N PHE A 63 0.76 -6.20 -9.76
CA PHE A 63 -0.05 -7.40 -9.98
C PHE A 63 -0.05 -7.93 -11.41
N LYS A 64 0.62 -7.25 -12.35
CA LYS A 64 0.94 -7.83 -13.68
C LYS A 64 2.11 -8.81 -13.62
N ILE A 65 2.89 -8.80 -12.56
CA ILE A 65 4.01 -9.71 -12.37
C ILE A 65 3.47 -11.01 -11.78
N ASN A 66 3.57 -12.11 -12.53
CA ASN A 66 3.01 -13.41 -12.15
C ASN A 66 3.46 -13.88 -10.77
N GLU A 67 4.74 -13.66 -10.42
CA GLU A 67 5.28 -14.00 -9.10
C GLU A 67 4.49 -13.31 -7.97
N PHE A 68 4.22 -12.01 -8.11
CA PHE A 68 3.53 -11.22 -7.11
C PHE A 68 2.03 -11.51 -7.07
N SER A 69 1.40 -11.76 -8.22
CA SER A 69 0.01 -12.23 -8.29
C SER A 69 -0.17 -13.56 -7.56
N ASN A 70 0.68 -14.55 -7.86
CA ASN A 70 0.64 -15.86 -7.21
C ASN A 70 0.91 -15.77 -5.70
N LYS A 71 1.81 -14.87 -5.29
CA LYS A 71 2.10 -14.61 -3.88
C LYS A 71 0.91 -13.99 -3.15
N ASP A 72 0.15 -13.13 -3.82
CA ASP A 72 -1.07 -12.53 -3.27
C ASP A 72 -2.18 -13.56 -3.10
N GLU A 73 -2.39 -14.43 -4.09
CA GLU A 73 -3.35 -15.52 -3.99
C GLU A 73 -3.04 -16.46 -2.81
N LYS A 74 -1.78 -16.92 -2.70
CA LYS A 74 -1.32 -17.74 -1.56
C LYS A 74 -1.43 -17.01 -0.22
N GLY A 75 -1.26 -15.69 -0.24
CA GLY A 75 -1.38 -14.81 0.92
C GLY A 75 -2.82 -14.41 1.25
N ASN A 76 -3.83 -15.06 0.68
CA ASN A 76 -5.24 -14.71 0.85
C ASN A 76 -5.54 -13.23 0.54
N ARG A 77 -5.01 -12.73 -0.58
CA ARG A 77 -5.18 -11.36 -1.08
C ARG A 77 -4.69 -10.27 -0.12
N MET A 78 -3.75 -10.60 0.77
CA MET A 78 -3.25 -9.65 1.77
C MET A 78 -2.56 -8.43 1.13
N TYR A 79 -1.78 -8.62 0.06
CA TYR A 79 -1.04 -7.54 -0.57
C TYR A 79 -1.97 -6.62 -1.36
N SER A 80 -2.91 -7.19 -2.11
CA SER A 80 -3.89 -6.39 -2.87
C SER A 80 -4.78 -5.59 -1.93
N ASN A 81 -5.25 -6.18 -0.83
CA ASN A 81 -6.01 -5.46 0.19
C ASN A 81 -5.18 -4.37 0.88
N ALA A 82 -3.94 -4.67 1.31
CA ALA A 82 -3.07 -3.68 1.93
C ALA A 82 -2.84 -2.47 1.00
N PHE A 83 -2.57 -2.72 -0.28
CA PHE A 83 -2.35 -1.66 -1.26
C PHE A 83 -3.64 -0.85 -1.50
N LYS A 84 -4.81 -1.49 -1.54
CA LYS A 84 -6.10 -0.81 -1.66
C LYS A 84 -6.32 0.19 -0.51
N TYR A 85 -6.17 -0.26 0.74
CA TYR A 85 -6.31 0.63 1.91
C TYR A 85 -5.26 1.75 1.91
N PHE A 86 -4.05 1.48 1.42
CA PHE A 86 -3.03 2.52 1.31
C PHE A 86 -3.38 3.58 0.26
N ILE A 87 -4.01 3.20 -0.85
CA ILE A 87 -4.55 4.15 -1.83
C ILE A 87 -5.67 4.98 -1.22
N GLU A 88 -6.58 4.37 -0.45
CA GLU A 88 -7.66 5.09 0.26
C GLU A 88 -7.09 6.11 1.26
N TYR A 89 -6.13 5.71 2.09
CA TYR A 89 -5.39 6.62 2.97
C TYR A 89 -4.79 7.82 2.22
N ARG A 90 -4.17 7.59 1.06
CA ARG A 90 -3.62 8.70 0.25
C ARG A 90 -4.70 9.59 -0.34
N ARG A 91 -5.84 9.04 -0.78
CA ARG A 91 -6.97 9.83 -1.30
C ARG A 91 -7.55 10.74 -0.23
N ASP A 92 -7.70 10.24 0.99
CA ASP A 92 -8.18 11.05 2.11
C ASP A 92 -7.23 12.22 2.39
N LEU A 93 -5.92 11.96 2.42
CA LEU A 93 -4.93 13.03 2.56
C LEU A 93 -4.94 14.03 1.41
N GLU A 94 -5.05 13.57 0.15
CA GLU A 94 -5.14 14.45 -1.01
C GLU A 94 -6.39 15.31 -1.01
N GLY A 95 -7.54 14.76 -0.59
CA GLY A 95 -8.79 15.50 -0.45
C GLY A 95 -8.69 16.57 0.64
N ASN A 96 -8.07 16.23 1.77
CA ASN A 96 -7.85 17.16 2.89
C ASN A 96 -6.85 18.28 2.56
N ILE A 97 -5.96 18.09 1.57
CA ILE A 97 -5.03 19.15 1.11
C ILE A 97 -5.74 20.16 0.17
N LYS A 98 -6.89 19.78 -0.42
CA LYS A 98 -7.69 20.64 -1.31
C LYS A 98 -8.87 21.32 -0.61
N SER A 99 -9.00 21.15 0.70
CA SER A 99 -10.08 21.71 1.54
C SER A 99 -9.62 22.97 2.26
#